data_AF-A0A958LYM7-F1
#
_entry.id   AF-A0A958LYM7-F1
#
_cell.length_a   1.000
_cell.length_b   1.000
_cell.length_c   1.000
_cell.angle_alpha   90.00
_cell.angle_beta   90.00
_cell.angle_gamma   90.00
#
_symmetry.space_group_name_H-M   'P 1'
#
loop_
_entity.id
_entity.type
_entity.pdbx_description
1 polymer ?
#
loop_
_entity_poly.entity_id
_entity_poly.type
_entity_poly.pdbx_seq_one_letter_code
_entity_poly.pdbx_strand_id
1 'polypeptide(L)'
;IQRAEIFLNTMDMPEIKKLISKSEKLCNDKCQLTGSLISYNEFSVKILHTLLSSLGLSVFLVILILFLIRKPLTFSEVFCLIVSSIWGPLTLLSLFIIFKIPISFVTCICASLLVGLTGDNAIQFIFNTKKSNLNQSIDSFSDASLIVTIGMIFLVSIFLISEIASLGTLGGYIMLGFLLGFIGDVWILKGILKND
;
A
#
# COMPACT_ATOMS: atom_id res chain seq x y z
N ILE A 1 -30.23 4.32 34.07
CA ILE A 1 -29.26 4.92 33.10
C ILE A 1 -29.96 6.10 32.44
N GLN A 2 -29.60 7.33 32.81
CA GLN A 2 -30.10 8.51 32.10
C GLN A 2 -29.35 8.64 30.77
N ARG A 3 -30.09 8.83 29.68
CA ARG A 3 -29.54 9.04 28.33
C ARG A 3 -29.94 10.44 27.89
N ALA A 4 -28.97 11.21 27.43
CA ALA A 4 -29.21 12.45 26.70
C ALA A 4 -29.03 12.13 25.22
N GLU A 5 -30.06 12.40 24.42
CA GLU A 5 -30.00 12.23 22.97
C GLU A 5 -29.47 13.52 22.33
N ILE A 6 -28.47 13.36 21.47
CA ILE A 6 -27.85 14.47 20.75
C ILE A 6 -28.07 14.22 19.26
N PHE A 7 -28.82 15.11 18.61
CA PHE A 7 -29.02 15.08 17.18
C PHE A 7 -27.91 15.86 16.48
N LEU A 8 -27.25 15.21 15.53
CA LEU A 8 -26.19 15.82 14.73
C LEU A 8 -26.79 16.40 13.46
N ASN A 9 -26.48 17.65 13.16
CA ASN A 9 -26.88 18.31 11.91
C ASN A 9 -25.92 18.00 10.74
N THR A 10 -24.93 17.14 10.96
CA THR A 10 -23.83 16.88 10.03
C THR A 10 -23.40 15.43 10.12
N MET A 11 -23.01 14.86 8.98
CA MET A 11 -22.39 13.53 8.89
C MET A 11 -20.87 13.63 8.63
N ASP A 12 -20.31 14.84 8.64
CA ASP A 12 -18.90 15.05 8.35
C ASP A 12 -18.01 14.55 9.49
N MET A 13 -17.18 13.55 9.19
CA MET A 13 -16.28 12.92 10.15
C MET A 13 -15.35 13.90 10.89
N PRO A 14 -14.78 14.95 10.27
CA PRO A 14 -13.99 15.94 10.99
C PRO A 14 -14.79 16.71 12.05
N GLU A 15 -16.06 17.01 11.79
CA GLU A 15 -16.94 17.69 12.74
C GLU A 15 -17.38 16.76 13.86
N ILE A 16 -17.71 15.51 13.52
CA ILE A 16 -18.00 14.45 14.50
C ILE A 16 -16.81 14.23 15.43
N LYS A 17 -15.58 14.20 14.90
CA LYS A 17 -14.36 14.06 15.72
C LYS A 17 -14.16 15.23 16.67
N LYS A 18 -14.41 16.48 16.22
CA LYS A 18 -14.40 17.65 17.09
C LYS A 18 -15.45 17.53 18.19
N LEU A 19 -16.64 17.06 17.87
CA LEU A 19 -17.73 16.89 18.81
C LEU A 19 -17.39 15.84 19.88
N ILE A 20 -16.88 14.67 19.48
CA ILE A 20 -16.38 13.62 20.39
C ILE A 20 -15.35 14.19 21.37
N SER A 21 -14.35 14.93 20.87
CA SER A 21 -13.31 15.51 21.73
C SER A 21 -13.83 16.56 22.71
N LYS A 22 -14.87 17.32 22.33
CA LYS A 22 -15.51 18.31 23.21
C LYS A 22 -16.35 17.61 24.27
N SER A 23 -17.09 16.59 23.87
CA SER A 23 -17.92 15.82 24.80
C SER A 23 -17.08 15.02 25.78
N GLU A 24 -15.96 14.41 25.37
CA GLU A 24 -15.00 13.76 26.30
C GLU A 24 -14.51 14.75 27.37
N LYS A 25 -14.12 15.98 26.97
CA LYS A 25 -13.70 17.03 27.91
C LYS A 25 -14.79 17.46 28.89
N LEU A 26 -16.04 17.57 28.42
CA LEU A 26 -17.19 17.92 29.27
C LEU A 26 -17.56 16.79 30.24
N CYS A 27 -17.31 15.56 29.81
CA CYS A 27 -17.83 14.35 30.41
C CYS A 27 -16.87 13.75 31.45
N ASN A 28 -15.55 13.97 31.29
CA ASN A 28 -14.50 13.70 32.28
C ASN A 28 -14.68 12.32 32.98
N ASP A 29 -14.80 11.27 32.17
CA ASP A 29 -15.03 9.85 32.52
C ASP A 29 -16.38 9.49 33.20
N LYS A 30 -17.29 10.44 33.39
CA LYS A 30 -18.59 10.21 34.06
C LYS A 30 -19.73 9.79 33.12
N CYS A 31 -19.52 9.88 31.82
CA CYS A 31 -20.47 9.49 30.79
C CYS A 31 -19.72 8.91 29.58
N GLN A 32 -20.46 8.30 28.67
CA GLN A 32 -19.90 7.75 27.44
C GLN A 32 -20.81 8.13 26.28
N LEU A 33 -20.22 8.60 25.17
CA LEU A 33 -20.99 8.76 23.95
C LEU A 33 -21.19 7.41 23.29
N THR A 34 -22.42 7.17 22.84
CA THR A 34 -22.78 5.94 22.12
C THR A 34 -23.63 6.31 20.91
N GLY A 35 -23.41 5.62 19.80
CA GLY A 35 -24.11 5.88 18.54
C GLY A 35 -23.38 5.29 17.34
N SER A 36 -24.11 4.97 16.28
CA SER A 36 -23.57 4.37 15.07
C SER A 36 -22.45 5.21 14.43
N LEU A 37 -22.59 6.54 14.42
CA LEU A 37 -21.59 7.47 13.89
C LEU A 37 -20.29 7.49 14.72
N ILE A 38 -20.40 7.36 16.04
CA ILE A 38 -19.25 7.30 16.95
C ILE A 38 -18.51 5.99 16.74
N SER A 39 -19.25 4.87 16.71
CA SER A 39 -18.69 3.55 16.42
C SER A 39 -18.01 3.51 15.05
N TYR A 40 -18.60 4.12 14.02
CA TYR A 40 -18.03 4.20 12.68
C TYR A 40 -16.74 5.03 12.64
N ASN A 41 -16.70 6.17 13.34
CA ASN A 41 -15.49 6.99 13.44
C ASN A 41 -14.37 6.27 14.19
N GLU A 42 -14.68 5.65 15.34
CA GLU A 42 -13.68 4.86 16.09
C GLU A 42 -13.14 3.69 15.26
N PHE A 43 -14.03 2.97 14.57
CA PHE A 43 -13.68 1.87 13.69
C PHE A 43 -12.78 2.34 12.54
N SER A 44 -13.15 3.43 11.88
CA SER A 44 -12.39 4.00 10.75
C SER A 44 -10.99 4.45 11.17
N VAL A 45 -10.86 5.11 12.32
CA VAL A 45 -9.56 5.58 12.84
C VAL A 45 -8.68 4.39 13.25
N LYS A 46 -9.22 3.43 14.01
CA LYS A 46 -8.45 2.25 14.46
C LYS A 46 -7.98 1.41 13.28
N ILE A 47 -8.84 1.18 12.28
CA ILE A 47 -8.48 0.38 11.10
C ILE A 47 -7.43 1.08 10.26
N LEU A 48 -7.58 2.38 10.01
CA LEU A 48 -6.60 3.13 9.23
C LEU A 48 -5.22 3.11 9.90
N HIS A 49 -5.18 3.30 11.22
CA HIS A 49 -3.94 3.21 11.99
C HIS A 49 -3.32 1.81 11.91
N THR A 50 -4.12 0.75 12.09
CA THR A 50 -3.65 -0.63 11.96
C THR A 50 -3.11 -0.90 10.56
N LEU A 51 -3.78 -0.45 9.51
CA LEU A 51 -3.32 -0.65 8.13
C LEU A 51 -2.03 0.09 7.81
N LEU A 52 -1.86 1.32 8.30
CA LEU A 52 -0.61 2.05 8.15
C LEU A 52 0.53 1.37 8.91
N SER A 53 0.26 0.89 10.12
CA SER A 53 1.23 0.11 10.90
C SER A 53 1.60 -1.19 10.20
N SER A 54 0.61 -1.91 9.66
CA SER A 54 0.82 -3.13 8.87
C SER A 54 1.59 -2.89 7.58
N LEU A 55 1.37 -1.76 6.91
CA LEU A 55 2.14 -1.35 5.73
C LEU A 55 3.60 -1.07 6.09
N GLY A 56 3.86 -0.37 7.20
CA GLY A 56 5.23 -0.16 7.68
C GLY A 56 5.92 -1.49 8.02
N LEU A 57 5.19 -2.39 8.69
CA LEU A 57 5.70 -3.72 9.03
C LEU A 57 5.97 -4.57 7.77
N SER A 58 5.11 -4.51 6.75
CA SER A 58 5.31 -5.29 5.52
C SER A 58 6.55 -4.82 4.76
N VAL A 59 6.77 -3.51 4.63
CA VAL A 59 8.00 -2.95 4.03
C VAL A 59 9.23 -3.41 4.82
N PHE A 60 9.19 -3.33 6.15
CA PHE A 60 10.28 -3.79 7.00
C PHE A 60 10.58 -5.29 6.81
N LEU A 61 9.54 -6.13 6.74
CA LEU A 61 9.68 -7.57 6.52
C LEU A 61 10.26 -7.88 5.13
N VAL A 62 9.84 -7.18 4.08
CA VAL A 62 10.41 -7.35 2.73
C VAL A 62 11.89 -7.00 2.73
N ILE A 63 12.28 -5.86 3.31
CA ILE A 63 13.70 -5.47 3.44
C ILE A 63 14.49 -6.54 4.20
N LEU A 64 13.96 -7.01 5.32
CA LEU A 64 14.60 -8.05 6.14
C LEU A 64 14.79 -9.34 5.34
N ILE A 65 13.76 -9.79 4.63
CA ILE A 65 13.81 -11.00 3.81
C ILE A 65 14.86 -10.85 2.71
N LEU A 66 14.83 -9.76 1.94
CA LEU A 66 15.82 -9.49 0.88
C LEU A 66 17.25 -9.49 1.42
N PHE A 67 17.46 -8.92 2.62
CA PHE A 67 18.75 -8.92 3.29
C PHE A 67 19.19 -10.33 3.73
N LEU A 68 18.28 -11.17 4.21
CA LEU A 68 18.58 -12.55 4.63
C LEU A 68 18.93 -13.46 3.46
N ILE A 69 18.27 -13.29 2.31
CA ILE A 69 18.48 -14.13 1.12
C ILE A 69 19.62 -13.65 0.20
N ARG A 70 20.31 -12.58 0.55
CA ARG A 70 21.36 -11.91 -0.25
C ARG A 70 22.59 -12.73 -0.62
N LYS A 71 22.71 -14.01 -0.22
CA LYS A 71 23.96 -14.80 -0.36
C LYS A 71 24.67 -14.75 -1.72
N PRO A 72 23.99 -14.65 -2.89
CA PRO A 72 24.69 -14.52 -4.17
C PRO A 72 24.99 -13.07 -4.59
N LEU A 73 24.62 -12.05 -3.81
CA LEU A 73 24.63 -10.64 -4.21
C LEU A 73 25.57 -9.80 -3.35
N THR A 74 26.10 -8.74 -3.96
CA THR A 74 26.83 -7.69 -3.28
C THR A 74 25.90 -6.78 -2.48
N PHE A 75 26.44 -6.05 -1.52
CA PHE A 75 25.66 -5.09 -0.73
C PHE A 75 25.04 -3.98 -1.61
N SER A 76 25.75 -3.55 -2.67
CA SER A 76 25.23 -2.55 -3.63
C SER A 76 24.00 -3.07 -4.35
N GLU A 77 24.06 -4.28 -4.90
CA GLU A 77 22.95 -4.89 -5.64
C GLU A 77 21.70 -5.08 -4.76
N VAL A 78 21.88 -5.49 -3.49
CA VAL A 78 20.76 -5.62 -2.54
C VAL A 78 20.14 -4.25 -2.25
N PHE A 79 20.96 -3.21 -2.10
CA PHE A 79 20.46 -1.86 -1.89
C PHE A 79 19.68 -1.35 -3.11
N CYS A 80 20.20 -1.56 -4.33
CA CYS A 80 19.52 -1.22 -5.57
C CYS A 80 18.17 -1.95 -5.71
N LEU A 81 18.12 -3.24 -5.35
CA LEU A 81 16.88 -4.02 -5.29
C LEU A 81 15.88 -3.41 -4.30
N ILE A 82 16.31 -3.07 -3.08
CA ILE A 82 15.42 -2.47 -2.07
C ILE A 82 14.86 -1.13 -2.56
N VAL A 83 15.71 -0.25 -3.09
CA VAL A 83 15.28 1.06 -3.61
C VAL A 83 14.28 0.89 -4.76
N SER A 84 14.55 -0.05 -5.66
CA SER A 84 13.67 -0.36 -6.78
C SER A 84 12.32 -0.91 -6.33
N SER A 85 12.30 -1.88 -5.40
CA SER A 85 11.05 -2.49 -4.92
C SER A 85 10.18 -1.50 -4.15
N ILE A 86 10.80 -0.58 -3.40
CA ILE A 86 10.06 0.44 -2.64
C ILE A 86 9.56 1.58 -3.55
N TRP A 87 10.16 1.76 -4.73
CA TRP A 87 9.80 2.83 -5.66
C TRP A 87 8.32 2.82 -6.04
N GLY A 88 7.78 1.65 -6.43
CA GLY A 88 6.38 1.52 -6.85
C GLY A 88 5.39 1.97 -5.76
N PRO A 89 5.42 1.35 -4.56
CA PRO A 89 4.59 1.76 -3.42
C PRO A 89 4.74 3.23 -3.03
N LEU A 90 5.97 3.76 -2.95
CA LEU A 90 6.19 5.16 -2.59
C LEU A 90 5.66 6.12 -3.66
N THR A 91 5.82 5.79 -4.94
CA THR A 91 5.29 6.61 -6.03
C THR A 91 3.77 6.64 -5.98
N LEU A 92 3.12 5.49 -5.76
CA LEU A 92 1.67 5.42 -5.61
C LEU A 92 1.16 6.28 -4.43
N LEU A 93 1.79 6.17 -3.26
CA LEU A 93 1.44 6.99 -2.10
C LEU A 93 1.67 8.49 -2.35
N SER A 94 2.76 8.84 -3.04
CA SER A 94 3.06 10.22 -3.40
C SER A 94 2.01 10.80 -4.34
N LEU A 95 1.53 10.01 -5.31
CA LEU A 95 0.43 10.40 -6.19
C LEU A 95 -0.86 10.64 -5.39
N PHE A 96 -1.16 9.83 -4.37
CA PHE A 96 -2.32 10.07 -3.52
C PHE A 96 -2.24 11.42 -2.80
N ILE A 97 -1.04 11.80 -2.31
CA ILE A 97 -0.83 13.10 -1.68
C ILE A 97 -0.99 14.24 -2.70
N ILE A 98 -0.35 14.12 -3.88
CA ILE A 98 -0.37 15.15 -4.94
C ILE A 98 -1.80 15.40 -5.45
N PHE A 99 -2.55 14.33 -5.73
CA PHE A 99 -3.93 14.41 -6.21
C PHE A 99 -4.95 14.60 -5.09
N LYS A 100 -4.51 14.77 -3.84
CA LYS A 100 -5.36 14.93 -2.65
C LYS A 100 -6.38 13.80 -2.49
N ILE A 101 -5.99 12.59 -2.86
CA ILE A 101 -6.79 11.38 -2.64
C ILE A 101 -6.74 11.07 -1.14
N PRO A 102 -7.89 10.93 -0.46
CA PRO A 102 -7.92 10.66 0.96
C PRO A 102 -7.30 9.29 1.25
N ILE A 103 -6.35 9.24 2.18
CA ILE A 103 -5.81 7.98 2.68
C ILE A 103 -6.95 7.25 3.40
N SER A 104 -7.40 6.18 2.77
CA SER A 104 -8.50 5.32 3.18
C SER A 104 -8.06 3.87 3.26
N PHE A 105 -8.93 3.03 3.82
CA PHE A 105 -8.78 1.58 3.83
C PHE A 105 -8.37 1.01 2.45
N VAL A 106 -9.03 1.47 1.39
CA VAL A 106 -8.79 1.08 -0.01
C VAL A 106 -7.36 1.38 -0.42
N THR A 107 -6.91 2.62 -0.22
CA THR A 107 -5.55 3.05 -0.61
C THR A 107 -4.45 2.29 0.15
N CYS A 108 -4.68 1.97 1.43
CA CYS A 108 -3.73 1.22 2.23
C CYS A 108 -3.62 -0.25 1.80
N ILE A 109 -4.74 -0.87 1.39
CA ILE A 109 -4.71 -2.22 0.79
C ILE A 109 -3.91 -2.21 -0.51
N CYS A 110 -4.17 -1.24 -1.40
CA CYS A 110 -3.41 -1.11 -2.66
C CYS A 110 -1.91 -1.01 -2.39
N ALA A 111 -1.50 -0.14 -1.47
CA ALA A 111 -0.10 0.03 -1.11
C ALA A 111 0.51 -1.28 -0.55
N SER A 112 -0.22 -1.98 0.33
CA SER A 112 0.25 -3.23 0.94
C SER A 112 0.40 -4.36 -0.08
N LEU A 113 -0.55 -4.49 -1.02
CA LEU A 113 -0.47 -5.44 -2.13
C LEU A 113 0.74 -5.15 -3.02
N LEU A 114 0.99 -3.88 -3.32
CA LEU A 114 2.09 -3.48 -4.19
C LEU A 114 3.46 -3.74 -3.53
N VAL A 115 3.59 -3.52 -2.22
CA VAL A 115 4.81 -3.89 -1.46
C VAL A 115 5.06 -5.40 -1.53
N GLY A 116 4.01 -6.22 -1.40
CA GLY A 116 4.14 -7.67 -1.53
C GLY A 116 4.61 -8.09 -2.93
N LEU A 117 3.96 -7.57 -3.98
CA LEU A 117 4.27 -7.92 -5.36
C LEU A 117 5.70 -7.52 -5.77
N THR A 118 6.13 -6.31 -5.42
CA THR A 118 7.50 -5.83 -5.69
C THR A 118 8.55 -6.65 -4.91
N GLY A 119 8.21 -7.09 -3.70
CA GLY A 119 9.00 -8.05 -2.94
C GLY A 119 9.11 -9.41 -3.63
N ASP A 120 8.01 -9.96 -4.14
CA ASP A 120 7.99 -11.25 -4.84
C ASP A 120 8.88 -11.22 -6.10
N ASN A 121 8.78 -10.16 -6.91
CA ASN A 121 9.64 -9.94 -8.07
C ASN A 121 11.12 -9.89 -7.67
N ALA A 122 11.45 -9.12 -6.63
CA ALA A 122 12.83 -9.02 -6.14
C ALA A 122 13.36 -10.38 -5.66
N ILE A 123 12.56 -11.15 -4.91
CA ILE A 123 12.93 -12.51 -4.48
C ILE A 123 13.20 -13.39 -5.71
N GLN A 124 12.34 -13.35 -6.73
CA GLN A 124 12.51 -14.13 -7.96
C GLN A 124 13.83 -13.80 -8.67
N PHE A 125 14.20 -12.51 -8.77
CA PHE A 125 15.48 -12.09 -9.34
C PHE A 125 16.67 -12.59 -8.53
N ILE A 126 16.62 -12.52 -7.19
CA ILE A 126 17.68 -13.02 -6.31
C ILE A 126 17.87 -14.54 -6.47
N PHE A 127 16.78 -15.30 -6.51
CA PHE A 127 16.87 -16.76 -6.63
C PHE A 127 17.45 -17.20 -7.97
N ASN A 128 17.16 -16.48 -9.06
CA ASN A 128 17.76 -16.77 -10.35
C ASN A 128 19.22 -16.31 -10.46
N THR A 129 19.64 -15.34 -9.66
CA THR A 129 21.04 -14.89 -9.58
C THR A 129 21.98 -16.01 -9.10
N LYS A 130 21.46 -17.07 -8.48
CA LYS A 130 22.28 -18.27 -8.18
C LYS A 130 22.75 -19.01 -9.44
N LYS A 131 22.10 -18.78 -10.58
CA LYS A 131 22.42 -19.41 -11.88
C LYS A 131 23.17 -18.47 -12.83
N SER A 132 23.08 -17.16 -12.64
CA SER A 132 23.67 -16.12 -13.52
C SER A 132 23.82 -14.78 -12.78
N ASN A 133 24.33 -13.73 -13.41
CA ASN A 133 24.42 -12.40 -12.77
C ASN A 133 23.02 -11.77 -12.56
N LEU A 134 22.89 -10.81 -11.63
CA LEU A 134 21.60 -10.15 -11.34
C LEU A 134 21.00 -9.49 -12.59
N ASN A 135 21.80 -8.75 -13.37
CA ASN A 135 21.34 -8.14 -14.62
C ASN A 135 20.76 -9.17 -15.61
N GLN A 136 21.44 -10.30 -15.79
CA GLN A 136 20.96 -11.38 -16.66
C GLN A 136 19.69 -12.05 -16.11
N SER A 137 19.56 -12.12 -14.78
CA SER A 137 18.36 -12.62 -14.12
C SER A 137 17.16 -11.71 -14.35
N ILE A 138 17.34 -10.39 -14.24
CA ILE A 138 16.28 -9.42 -14.51
C ILE A 138 15.87 -9.48 -15.99
N ASP A 139 16.83 -9.56 -16.92
CA ASP A 139 16.52 -9.68 -18.35
C ASP A 139 15.70 -10.94 -18.63
N SER A 140 16.12 -12.09 -18.11
CA SER A 140 15.45 -13.38 -18.34
C SER A 140 14.03 -13.44 -17.78
N PHE A 141 13.75 -12.72 -16.70
CA PHE A 141 12.44 -12.71 -16.04
C PHE A 141 11.60 -11.47 -16.35
N SER A 142 12.14 -10.48 -17.05
CA SER A 142 11.40 -9.26 -17.39
C SER A 142 10.19 -9.54 -18.27
N ASP A 143 10.32 -10.47 -19.23
CA ASP A 143 9.20 -10.88 -20.09
C ASP A 143 8.12 -11.61 -19.29
N ALA A 144 8.51 -12.51 -18.38
CA ALA A 144 7.58 -13.21 -17.51
C ALA A 144 6.84 -12.25 -16.57
N SER A 145 7.56 -11.29 -15.97
CA SER A 145 6.99 -10.24 -15.12
C SER A 145 6.04 -9.34 -15.91
N LEU A 146 6.36 -9.00 -17.17
CA LEU A 146 5.48 -8.24 -18.05
C LEU A 146 4.18 -8.98 -18.36
N ILE A 147 4.26 -10.27 -18.71
CA ILE A 147 3.08 -11.10 -18.99
C ILE A 147 2.19 -11.18 -17.75
N VAL A 148 2.78 -11.43 -16.59
CA VAL A 148 2.05 -11.48 -15.30
C VAL A 148 1.40 -10.13 -15.01
N THR A 149 2.12 -9.03 -15.17
CA THR A 149 1.59 -7.66 -14.97
C THR A 149 0.40 -7.37 -15.88
N ILE A 150 0.51 -7.69 -17.17
CA ILE A 150 -0.59 -7.52 -18.13
C ILE A 150 -1.80 -8.38 -17.73
N GLY A 151 -1.56 -9.65 -17.34
CA GLY A 151 -2.61 -10.54 -16.87
C GLY A 151 -3.33 -10.00 -15.63
N MET A 152 -2.58 -9.47 -14.65
CA MET A 152 -3.18 -8.86 -13.47
C MET A 152 -3.98 -7.59 -13.80
N ILE A 153 -3.48 -6.73 -14.71
CA ILE A 153 -4.19 -5.55 -15.18
C ILE A 153 -5.51 -5.94 -15.86
N PHE A 154 -5.49 -6.97 -16.71
CA PHE A 154 -6.69 -7.46 -17.37
C PHE A 154 -7.73 -7.97 -16.37
N LEU A 155 -7.31 -8.77 -15.37
CA LEU A 155 -8.20 -9.26 -14.33
C LEU A 155 -8.78 -8.14 -13.46
N VAL A 156 -7.95 -7.16 -13.09
CA VAL A 156 -8.38 -6.02 -12.27
C VAL A 156 -9.31 -5.06 -13.02
N SER A 157 -9.25 -5.04 -14.36
CA SER A 157 -10.15 -4.23 -15.19
C SER A 157 -11.63 -4.59 -14.97
N ILE A 158 -11.95 -5.81 -14.52
CA ILE A 158 -13.31 -6.20 -14.15
C ILE A 158 -13.86 -5.33 -13.01
N PHE A 159 -13.02 -4.90 -12.07
CA PHE A 159 -13.44 -4.04 -10.96
C PHE A 159 -13.85 -2.63 -11.41
N LEU A 160 -13.32 -2.14 -12.54
CA LEU A 160 -13.68 -0.84 -13.10
C LEU A 160 -15.15 -0.77 -13.55
N ILE A 161 -15.75 -1.93 -13.84
CA ILE A 161 -17.14 -2.06 -14.30
C ILE A 161 -18.09 -2.22 -13.09
N SER A 162 -17.58 -2.32 -11.86
CA SER A 162 -18.40 -2.50 -10.68
C SER A 162 -19.31 -1.29 -10.40
N GLU A 163 -20.59 -1.55 -10.12
CA GLU A 163 -21.55 -0.52 -9.67
C GLU A 163 -21.18 0.07 -8.30
N ILE A 164 -20.35 -0.62 -7.54
CA ILE A 164 -19.86 -0.15 -6.25
C ILE A 164 -18.65 0.76 -6.49
N ALA A 165 -18.84 2.07 -6.32
CA ALA A 165 -17.81 3.10 -6.58
C ALA A 165 -16.46 2.85 -5.86
N SER A 166 -16.49 2.27 -4.65
CA SER A 166 -15.26 1.92 -3.92
C SER A 166 -14.48 0.76 -4.55
N LEU A 167 -15.15 -0.20 -5.22
CA LEU A 167 -14.48 -1.24 -5.99
C LEU A 167 -13.92 -0.72 -7.31
N GLY A 168 -14.64 0.17 -8.00
CA GLY A 168 -14.14 0.82 -9.22
C GLY A 168 -12.87 1.63 -8.95
N THR A 169 -12.86 2.42 -7.87
CA THR A 169 -11.67 3.18 -7.45
C THR A 169 -10.51 2.27 -7.00
N LEU A 170 -10.80 1.19 -6.26
CA LEU A 170 -9.81 0.16 -5.91
C LEU A 170 -9.15 -0.42 -7.17
N GLY A 171 -9.95 -0.80 -8.18
CA GLY A 171 -9.46 -1.34 -9.44
C GLY A 171 -8.51 -0.39 -10.16
N GLY A 172 -8.88 0.89 -10.24
CA GLY A 172 -8.02 1.91 -10.84
C GLY A 172 -6.68 2.08 -10.12
N TYR A 173 -6.69 2.11 -8.78
CA TYR A 173 -5.46 2.23 -7.98
C TYR A 173 -4.56 1.01 -8.08
N ILE A 174 -5.12 -0.20 -8.08
CA ILE A 174 -4.35 -1.43 -8.25
C ILE A 174 -3.72 -1.48 -9.65
N MET A 175 -4.47 -1.13 -10.69
CA MET A 175 -3.97 -1.10 -12.06
C MET A 175 -2.79 -0.14 -12.22
N LEU A 176 -2.92 1.08 -11.69
CA LEU A 176 -1.82 2.05 -11.65
C LEU A 176 -0.64 1.53 -10.82
N GLY A 177 -0.92 0.91 -9.68
CA GLY A 177 0.09 0.31 -8.82
C GLY A 177 0.93 -0.74 -9.56
N PHE A 178 0.30 -1.66 -10.28
CA PHE A 178 1.01 -2.69 -11.04
C PHE A 178 1.93 -2.11 -12.13
N LEU A 179 1.47 -1.08 -12.84
CA LEU A 179 2.31 -0.39 -13.82
C LEU A 179 3.53 0.26 -13.16
N LEU A 180 3.33 0.97 -12.05
CA LEU A 180 4.42 1.62 -11.30
C LEU A 180 5.39 0.60 -10.69
N GLY A 181 4.87 -0.52 -10.20
CA GLY A 181 5.67 -1.63 -9.67
C GLY A 181 6.57 -2.23 -10.76
N PHE A 182 6.01 -2.56 -11.92
CA PHE A 182 6.77 -3.08 -13.05
C PHE A 182 7.86 -2.11 -13.53
N ILE A 183 7.54 -0.82 -13.64
CA ILE A 183 8.52 0.23 -14.01
C ILE A 183 9.65 0.29 -12.98
N GLY A 184 9.32 0.21 -11.69
CA GLY A 184 10.32 0.11 -10.61
C GLY A 184 11.22 -1.11 -10.80
N ASP A 185 10.64 -2.29 -10.60
CA ASP A 185 11.33 -3.57 -10.52
C ASP A 185 12.17 -3.92 -11.75
N VAL A 186 11.76 -3.46 -12.93
CA VAL A 186 12.45 -3.80 -14.19
C VAL A 186 13.23 -2.61 -14.75
N TRP A 187 12.58 -1.47 -14.99
CA TRP A 187 13.24 -0.37 -15.71
C TRP A 187 14.19 0.42 -14.81
N ILE A 188 13.74 0.78 -13.60
CA ILE A 188 14.59 1.53 -12.67
C ILE A 188 15.72 0.64 -12.18
N LEU A 189 15.44 -0.62 -11.83
CA LEU A 189 16.49 -1.55 -11.41
C LEU A 189 17.57 -1.75 -12.48
N LYS A 190 17.18 -2.00 -13.75
CA LYS A 190 18.14 -2.09 -14.86
C LYS A 190 18.90 -0.78 -15.07
N GLY A 191 18.23 0.36 -14.92
CA GLY A 191 18.85 1.67 -15.07
C GLY A 191 19.92 1.95 -14.02
N ILE A 192 19.67 1.55 -12.77
CA ILE A 192 20.63 1.69 -11.67
C ILE A 192 21.80 0.73 -11.86
N LEU A 193 21.54 -0.54 -12.15
CA LEU A 193 22.57 -1.59 -12.28
C LEU A 193 23.43 -1.50 -13.56
N LYS A 194 23.08 -0.64 -14.52
CA LYS A 194 23.89 -0.40 -15.73
C LYS A 194 24.89 0.76 -15.54
N ASN A 195 24.69 1.57 -14.50
CA ASN A 195 25.54 2.71 -14.16
C ASN A 195 26.56 2.42 -13.04
N ASP A 196 26.48 1.25 -12.42
CA ASP A 196 27.51 0.66 -11.55
C ASP A 196 28.46 -0.25 -12.37
#